data_AF-A0A9W4U1N0-F1
#
_entry.id   AF-A0A9W4U1N0-F1
#
_cell.length_a   1.000
_cell.length_b   1.000
_cell.length_c   1.000
_cell.angle_alpha   90.00
_cell.angle_beta   90.00
_cell.angle_gamma   90.00
#
_symmetry.space_group_name_H-M   'P 1'
#
loop_
_entity.id
_entity.type
_entity.pdbx_description
1 polymer ?
#
loop_
_entity_poly.entity_id
_entity_poly.type
_entity_poly.pdbx_seq_one_letter_code
_entity_poly.pdbx_strand_id
1 'polypeptide(L)'
;MKVTSKAAAGLLGLLCSQAVEVHAHMSAAHLLVNGSDLGQFTYVLKTTPAVPPSYYSLPETSLVGHTIPQYDNEGIITTNATCGISPWHSMNTTKIADVVAGSEVGFRVLNDTEVGFSGQFAAFYHPGPASVWLSKAPNNNVKAYRGEGDWFKIAYAGPLNDTTWSNYQQRLNPYDYSTWQDTLNFTIPKRTPPGEYLMRFEYLYPNSHIGYSQWNINCALVNIMGPGGSEPPASALAKFPGTYNREDASKLT
;
A
#
# COMPACT_ATOMS: atom_id res chain seq x y z
N MET A 1 -26.41 -47.38 55.05
CA MET A 1 -25.62 -46.16 54.73
C MET A 1 -25.76 -45.93 53.23
N LYS A 2 -26.59 -44.97 52.81
CA LYS A 2 -26.81 -44.62 51.39
C LYS A 2 -25.68 -43.71 50.94
N VAL A 3 -24.92 -44.10 49.92
CA VAL A 3 -23.97 -43.21 49.23
C VAL A 3 -24.65 -42.72 47.97
N THR A 4 -25.05 -41.45 47.95
CA THR A 4 -25.56 -40.75 46.77
C THR A 4 -24.37 -40.16 46.00
N SER A 5 -24.09 -40.67 44.81
CA SER A 5 -23.15 -40.05 43.87
C SER A 5 -23.82 -38.85 43.20
N LYS A 6 -23.39 -37.63 43.54
CA LYS A 6 -23.70 -36.43 42.74
C LYS A 6 -22.78 -36.42 41.52
N ALA A 7 -23.35 -36.61 40.34
CA ALA A 7 -22.67 -36.33 39.08
C ALA A 7 -22.49 -34.81 38.96
N ALA A 8 -21.23 -34.36 38.94
CA ALA A 8 -20.90 -32.99 38.57
C ALA A 8 -20.97 -32.89 37.05
N ALA A 9 -22.01 -32.25 36.52
CA ALA A 9 -22.07 -31.84 35.13
C ALA A 9 -21.05 -30.71 34.94
N GLY A 10 -19.86 -31.05 34.43
CA GLY A 10 -18.90 -30.07 33.96
C GLY A 10 -19.46 -29.38 32.72
N LEU A 11 -19.80 -28.09 32.84
CA LEU A 11 -19.97 -27.21 31.70
C LEU A 11 -18.61 -27.11 31.01
N LEU A 12 -18.39 -27.91 29.96
CA LEU A 12 -17.38 -27.61 28.95
C LEU A 12 -17.91 -26.42 28.15
N GLY A 13 -17.70 -25.22 28.69
CA GLY A 13 -17.88 -24.01 27.91
C GLY A 13 -16.91 -24.05 26.74
N LEU A 14 -17.43 -24.17 25.53
CA LEU A 14 -16.68 -23.91 24.30
C LEU A 14 -16.11 -22.50 24.43
N LEU A 15 -14.83 -22.40 24.80
CA LEU A 15 -14.03 -21.22 24.53
C LEU A 15 -13.92 -21.16 23.01
N CYS A 16 -14.90 -20.51 22.38
CA CYS A 16 -14.78 -20.02 21.04
C CYS A 16 -13.64 -18.99 21.10
N SER A 17 -12.42 -19.46 20.85
CA SER A 17 -11.31 -18.57 20.54
C SER A 17 -11.74 -17.80 19.30
N GLN A 18 -12.31 -16.61 19.52
CA GLN A 18 -12.27 -15.60 18.48
C GLN A 18 -10.78 -15.32 18.31
N ALA A 19 -10.16 -16.02 17.37
CA ALA A 19 -8.92 -15.57 16.80
C ALA A 19 -9.21 -14.13 16.39
N VAL A 20 -8.58 -13.18 17.08
CA VAL A 20 -8.53 -11.82 16.56
C VAL A 20 -7.73 -11.97 15.28
N GLU A 21 -8.41 -12.15 14.15
CA GLU A 21 -7.78 -12.19 12.85
C GLU A 21 -7.25 -10.78 12.60
N VAL A 22 -5.99 -10.60 12.95
CA VAL A 22 -5.25 -9.39 12.65
C VAL A 22 -5.08 -9.33 11.14
N HIS A 23 -5.87 -8.48 10.48
CA HIS A 23 -5.77 -8.25 9.04
C HIS A 23 -4.82 -7.08 8.80
N ALA A 24 -3.53 -7.39 8.64
CA ALA A 24 -2.47 -6.45 8.34
C ALA A 24 -2.45 -6.01 6.86
N HIS A 25 -3.64 -5.79 6.31
CA HIS A 25 -3.93 -5.50 4.91
C HIS A 25 -4.12 -3.99 4.73
N MET A 26 -3.72 -3.43 3.60
CA MET A 26 -3.81 -1.98 3.37
C MET A 26 -4.00 -1.65 1.89
N SER A 27 -4.60 -0.50 1.62
CA SER A 27 -4.58 0.11 0.30
C SER A 27 -4.24 1.58 0.49
N ALA A 28 -3.20 2.06 -0.18
CA ALA A 28 -2.85 3.48 -0.21
C ALA A 28 -3.85 4.20 -1.13
N ALA A 29 -5.02 4.56 -0.59
CA ALA A 29 -6.16 5.02 -1.38
C ALA A 29 -6.27 6.54 -1.50
N HIS A 30 -5.52 7.29 -0.69
CA HIS A 30 -5.59 8.73 -0.61
C HIS A 30 -4.26 9.35 -0.99
N LEU A 31 -4.29 10.37 -1.85
CA LEU A 31 -3.15 11.24 -2.10
C LEU A 31 -3.24 12.44 -1.17
N LEU A 32 -2.15 12.75 -0.48
CA LEU A 32 -2.00 13.95 0.33
C LEU A 32 -1.10 14.94 -0.41
N VAL A 33 -1.44 16.23 -0.36
CA VAL A 33 -0.57 17.32 -0.87
C VAL A 33 -0.53 18.42 0.17
N ASN A 34 0.66 18.77 0.65
CA ASN A 34 0.90 19.73 1.73
C ASN A 34 -0.03 19.51 2.94
N GLY A 35 -0.11 18.26 3.40
CA GLY A 35 -0.96 17.85 4.54
C GLY A 35 -2.46 17.75 4.26
N SER A 36 -2.94 18.12 3.07
CA SER A 36 -4.37 18.02 2.72
C SER A 36 -4.68 16.67 2.09
N ASP A 37 -5.64 15.92 2.66
CA ASP A 37 -6.19 14.70 2.06
C ASP A 37 -7.13 15.06 0.90
N LEU A 38 -6.79 14.59 -0.31
CA LEU A 38 -7.52 14.91 -1.54
C LEU A 38 -8.69 13.94 -1.83
N GLY A 39 -8.96 13.00 -0.92
CA GLY A 39 -10.10 12.10 -0.95
C GLY A 39 -9.80 10.71 -1.51
N GLN A 40 -10.66 9.77 -1.11
CA GLN A 40 -10.55 8.34 -1.36
C GLN A 40 -10.65 8.02 -2.86
N PHE A 41 -9.58 7.45 -3.42
CA PHE A 41 -9.46 7.11 -4.84
C PHE A 41 -9.78 8.28 -5.81
N THR A 42 -9.74 9.53 -5.32
CA THR A 42 -10.00 10.70 -6.16
C THR A 42 -8.87 10.86 -7.18
N TYR A 43 -7.62 10.74 -6.72
CA TYR A 43 -6.41 10.91 -7.54
C TYR A 43 -5.55 9.64 -7.60
N VAL A 44 -5.93 8.62 -6.83
CA VAL A 44 -5.28 7.31 -6.80
C VAL A 44 -6.10 6.31 -7.61
N LEU A 45 -5.44 5.51 -8.43
CA LEU A 45 -6.07 4.42 -9.16
C LEU A 45 -6.62 3.38 -8.16
N LYS A 46 -7.90 3.06 -8.30
CA LYS A 46 -8.54 1.99 -7.55
C LYS A 46 -8.17 0.67 -8.20
N THR A 47 -7.55 -0.22 -7.44
CA THR A 47 -7.18 -1.58 -7.89
C THR A 47 -8.42 -2.46 -7.99
N THR A 48 -8.36 -3.54 -8.75
CA THR A 48 -9.36 -4.61 -8.70
C THR A 48 -9.19 -5.35 -7.37
N PRO A 49 -10.28 -5.75 -6.68
CA PRO A 49 -10.15 -6.49 -5.43
C PRO A 49 -9.54 -7.88 -5.68
N ALA A 50 -8.64 -8.33 -4.81
CA ALA A 50 -8.03 -9.66 -4.91
C ALA A 50 -9.05 -10.78 -4.68
N VAL A 51 -10.04 -10.53 -3.80
CA VAL A 51 -11.20 -11.38 -3.58
C VAL A 51 -12.46 -10.52 -3.51
N PRO A 52 -13.62 -11.00 -3.99
CA PRO A 52 -14.87 -10.24 -3.87
C PRO A 52 -15.28 -10.08 -2.39
N PRO A 53 -15.95 -8.98 -2.00
CA PRO A 53 -16.43 -8.78 -0.63
C PRO A 53 -17.32 -9.92 -0.10
N SER A 54 -18.04 -10.61 -1.01
CA SER A 54 -18.87 -11.77 -0.68
C SER A 54 -18.10 -12.94 -0.08
N TYR A 55 -16.78 -13.05 -0.33
CA TYR A 55 -15.91 -14.02 0.33
C TYR A 55 -15.92 -13.85 1.86
N TYR A 56 -16.05 -12.61 2.35
CA TYR A 56 -16.15 -12.27 3.76
C TYR A 56 -17.59 -12.07 4.23
N SER A 57 -18.60 -12.42 3.42
CA SER A 57 -20.01 -12.12 3.68
C SER A 57 -20.30 -10.62 3.89
N LEU A 58 -19.54 -9.75 3.20
CA LEU A 58 -19.68 -8.31 3.27
C LEU A 58 -20.42 -7.73 2.04
N PRO A 59 -21.03 -6.55 2.16
CA PRO A 59 -21.68 -5.90 1.02
C PRO A 59 -20.66 -5.52 -0.07
N GLU A 60 -21.12 -5.44 -1.32
CA GLU A 60 -20.32 -5.01 -2.50
C GLU A 60 -19.66 -3.62 -2.32
N THR A 61 -20.19 -2.79 -1.43
CA THR A 61 -19.60 -1.48 -1.08
C THR A 61 -18.34 -1.59 -0.22
N SER A 62 -18.10 -2.74 0.42
CA SER A 62 -16.89 -2.95 1.23
C SER A 62 -15.66 -2.98 0.35
N LEU A 63 -14.57 -2.44 0.88
CA LEU A 63 -13.29 -2.38 0.19
C LEU A 63 -12.28 -3.42 0.71
N VAL A 64 -12.71 -4.40 1.50
CA VAL A 64 -11.80 -5.39 2.10
C VAL A 64 -10.95 -6.12 1.04
N GLY A 65 -11.52 -6.43 -0.12
CA GLY A 65 -10.79 -7.11 -1.19
C GLY A 65 -9.69 -6.25 -1.82
N HIS A 66 -9.77 -4.92 -1.68
CA HIS A 66 -8.78 -3.98 -2.20
C HIS A 66 -7.57 -3.81 -1.28
N THR A 67 -7.68 -4.20 -0.01
CA THR A 67 -6.58 -4.08 0.97
C THR A 67 -5.67 -5.31 0.98
N ILE A 68 -6.08 -6.39 0.31
CA ILE A 68 -5.31 -7.62 0.24
C ILE A 68 -4.05 -7.38 -0.63
N PRO A 69 -2.85 -7.69 -0.10
CA PRO A 69 -1.61 -7.47 -0.80
C PRO A 69 -1.43 -8.45 -1.95
N GLN A 70 -0.49 -8.11 -2.83
CA GLN A 70 0.04 -9.04 -3.80
C GLN A 70 1.21 -9.83 -3.23
N TYR A 71 1.41 -11.05 -3.70
CA TYR A 71 2.52 -11.89 -3.28
C TYR A 71 3.62 -11.95 -4.35
N ASP A 72 4.85 -12.25 -3.94
CA ASP A 72 6.04 -12.30 -4.79
C ASP A 72 6.06 -13.46 -5.81
N ASN A 73 5.14 -14.42 -5.67
CA ASN A 73 4.96 -15.50 -6.65
C ASN A 73 4.30 -15.02 -7.96
N GLU A 74 3.45 -13.99 -7.92
CA GLU A 74 2.65 -13.52 -9.07
C GLU A 74 2.67 -12.01 -9.26
N GLY A 75 2.50 -11.24 -8.19
CA GLY A 75 2.24 -9.80 -8.28
C GLY A 75 3.39 -9.00 -8.85
N ILE A 76 4.61 -9.22 -8.34
CA ILE A 76 5.78 -8.38 -8.67
C ILE A 76 6.43 -8.71 -10.01
N ILE A 77 6.14 -9.88 -10.57
CA ILE A 77 6.70 -10.34 -11.84
C ILE A 77 5.74 -10.14 -13.01
N THR A 78 4.53 -9.66 -12.76
CA THR A 78 3.51 -9.35 -13.77
C THR A 78 3.30 -7.84 -13.90
N THR A 79 2.40 -7.42 -14.79
CA THR A 79 2.01 -6.01 -14.96
C THR A 79 1.37 -5.41 -13.71
N ASN A 80 0.95 -6.23 -12.74
CA ASN A 80 0.41 -5.70 -11.48
C ASN A 80 1.49 -5.08 -10.58
N ALA A 81 2.77 -5.35 -10.84
CA ALA A 81 3.91 -4.71 -10.18
C ALA A 81 3.94 -3.19 -10.38
N THR A 82 3.35 -2.71 -11.48
CA THR A 82 3.37 -1.30 -11.85
C THR A 82 2.51 -0.45 -10.93
N CYS A 83 1.21 -0.75 -10.84
CA CYS A 83 0.24 0.12 -10.15
C CYS A 83 -0.80 -0.66 -9.30
N GLY A 84 -0.53 -1.92 -8.97
CA GLY A 84 -1.45 -2.79 -8.23
C GLY A 84 -2.21 -3.76 -9.13
N ILE A 85 -3.19 -4.48 -8.57
CA ILE A 85 -3.98 -5.50 -9.29
C ILE A 85 -4.90 -4.80 -10.29
N SER A 86 -4.64 -4.98 -11.59
CA SER A 86 -5.50 -4.50 -12.71
C SER A 86 -6.13 -3.10 -12.51
N PRO A 87 -5.33 -2.06 -12.19
CA PRO A 87 -5.83 -0.76 -11.72
C PRO A 87 -6.44 0.09 -12.85
N TRP A 88 -6.21 -0.31 -14.10
CA TRP A 88 -6.50 0.50 -15.27
C TRP A 88 -7.99 0.73 -15.53
N HIS A 89 -8.86 -0.09 -14.95
CA HIS A 89 -10.32 0.08 -15.04
C HIS A 89 -10.79 1.39 -14.39
N SER A 90 -10.07 1.93 -13.40
CA SER A 90 -10.40 3.21 -12.76
C SER A 90 -9.80 4.44 -13.46
N MET A 91 -8.98 4.24 -14.50
CA MET A 91 -8.21 5.33 -15.13
C MET A 91 -9.08 6.51 -15.57
N ASN A 92 -10.27 6.23 -16.13
CA ASN A 92 -11.15 7.28 -16.63
C ASN A 92 -11.82 8.10 -15.51
N THR A 93 -12.01 7.53 -14.32
CA THR A 93 -12.68 8.19 -13.19
C THR A 93 -11.68 8.83 -12.21
N THR A 94 -10.45 8.35 -12.14
CA THR A 94 -9.39 8.93 -11.31
C THR A 94 -8.92 10.28 -11.87
N LYS A 95 -8.93 11.35 -11.07
CA LYS A 95 -8.49 12.69 -11.48
C LYS A 95 -6.96 12.81 -11.49
N ILE A 96 -6.45 13.87 -12.10
CA ILE A 96 -5.01 14.22 -12.11
C ILE A 96 -4.78 15.36 -11.11
N ALA A 97 -3.88 15.18 -10.15
CA ALA A 97 -3.59 16.19 -9.14
C ALA A 97 -2.45 17.11 -9.61
N ASP A 98 -2.67 18.42 -9.59
CA ASP A 98 -1.60 19.39 -9.81
C ASP A 98 -0.72 19.48 -8.56
N VAL A 99 0.58 19.25 -8.71
CA VAL A 99 1.54 19.26 -7.61
C VAL A 99 2.77 20.09 -8.00
N VAL A 100 3.18 21.01 -7.15
CA VAL A 100 4.41 21.78 -7.37
C VAL A 100 5.61 20.96 -6.92
N ALA A 101 6.64 20.86 -7.76
CA ALA A 101 7.91 20.23 -7.40
C ALA A 101 8.52 20.94 -6.17
N GLY A 102 8.94 20.17 -5.17
CA GLY A 102 9.36 20.69 -3.88
C GLY A 102 8.26 20.73 -2.82
N SER A 103 6.99 20.49 -3.17
CA SER A 103 5.92 20.31 -2.19
C SER A 103 6.02 18.97 -1.47
N GLU A 104 5.43 18.91 -0.28
CA GLU A 104 5.18 17.65 0.41
C GLU A 104 3.99 16.95 -0.24
N VAL A 105 4.13 15.65 -0.44
CA VAL A 105 3.08 14.74 -0.86
C VAL A 105 3.10 13.51 0.02
N GLY A 106 2.00 12.79 0.08
CA GLY A 106 1.92 11.58 0.86
C GLY A 106 0.84 10.64 0.40
N PHE A 107 0.84 9.43 0.96
CA PHE A 107 -0.25 8.48 0.81
C PHE A 107 -0.82 8.14 2.17
N ARG A 108 -2.15 8.08 2.28
CA ARG A 108 -2.86 7.53 3.44
C ARG A 108 -3.52 6.21 3.09
N VAL A 109 -3.44 5.25 4.01
CA VAL A 109 -4.15 3.97 3.89
C VAL A 109 -5.62 4.08 4.29
N LEU A 110 -6.46 3.19 3.76
CA LEU A 110 -7.88 3.11 4.14
C LEU A 110 -8.03 2.81 5.64
N ASN A 111 -8.97 3.45 6.34
CA ASN A 111 -9.35 3.08 7.70
C ASN A 111 -10.53 2.09 7.71
N ASP A 112 -10.82 1.49 8.88
CA ASP A 112 -11.88 0.49 9.04
C ASP A 112 -13.27 0.96 8.56
N THR A 113 -13.61 2.24 8.78
CA THR A 113 -14.87 2.83 8.33
C THR A 113 -14.94 2.88 6.80
N GLU A 114 -13.86 3.29 6.15
CA GLU A 114 -13.75 3.35 4.69
C GLU A 114 -13.75 1.95 4.06
N VAL A 115 -13.14 0.97 4.73
CA VAL A 115 -13.16 -0.43 4.29
C VAL A 115 -14.56 -1.04 4.46
N GLY A 116 -15.34 -0.58 5.43
CA GLY A 116 -16.61 -1.20 5.80
C GLY A 116 -16.41 -2.55 6.50
N PHE A 117 -15.26 -2.74 7.14
CA PHE A 117 -14.89 -3.93 7.88
C PHE A 117 -13.89 -3.57 8.98
N SER A 118 -14.11 -4.08 10.19
CA SER A 118 -13.19 -3.89 11.31
C SER A 118 -12.08 -4.92 11.25
N GLY A 119 -10.87 -4.46 10.91
CA GLY A 119 -9.72 -5.35 10.70
C GLY A 119 -8.37 -4.69 10.90
N GLN A 120 -8.32 -3.46 11.46
CA GLN A 120 -7.08 -2.71 11.68
C GLN A 120 -6.42 -2.23 10.38
N PHE A 121 -7.22 -1.77 9.42
CA PHE A 121 -6.74 -1.30 8.10
C PHE A 121 -6.06 0.09 8.17
N ALA A 122 -6.26 0.82 9.28
CA ALA A 122 -5.84 2.21 9.47
C ALA A 122 -4.34 2.40 9.76
N ALA A 123 -3.45 1.50 9.32
CA ALA A 123 -2.01 1.67 9.53
C ALA A 123 -1.12 0.82 8.62
N PHE A 124 0.15 1.21 8.56
CA PHE A 124 1.25 0.35 8.10
C PHE A 124 1.56 -0.75 9.13
N TYR A 125 0.72 -1.78 9.18
CA TYR A 125 0.82 -2.83 10.21
C TYR A 125 2.11 -3.64 10.13
N HIS A 126 2.44 -4.19 8.96
CA HIS A 126 3.59 -5.08 8.81
C HIS A 126 4.90 -4.29 8.76
N PRO A 127 5.97 -4.71 9.45
CA PRO A 127 7.26 -4.02 9.37
C PRO A 127 7.89 -4.23 7.98
N GLY A 128 8.32 -3.15 7.32
CA GLY A 128 9.00 -3.28 6.04
C GLY A 128 9.18 -1.94 5.33
N PRO A 129 9.91 -1.92 4.20
CA PRO A 129 10.21 -0.68 3.52
C PRO A 129 9.00 -0.14 2.76
N ALA A 130 9.01 1.17 2.57
CA ALA A 130 8.13 1.84 1.63
C ALA A 130 8.94 2.68 0.64
N SER A 131 8.44 2.85 -0.57
CA SER A 131 9.08 3.70 -1.57
C SER A 131 8.07 4.39 -2.47
N VAL A 132 8.50 5.53 -3.03
CA VAL A 132 7.69 6.26 -4.01
C VAL A 132 8.51 6.54 -5.25
N TRP A 133 7.89 6.32 -6.40
CA TRP A 133 8.49 6.43 -7.72
C TRP A 133 7.64 7.32 -8.62
N LEU A 134 8.29 7.96 -9.58
CA LEU A 134 7.64 8.70 -10.64
C LEU A 134 8.00 8.08 -11.98
N SER A 135 7.03 8.03 -12.88
CA SER A 135 7.26 7.74 -14.29
C SER A 135 6.49 8.69 -15.18
N LYS A 136 7.22 9.39 -16.05
CA LYS A 136 6.69 10.44 -16.90
C LYS A 136 5.83 9.83 -18.00
N ALA A 137 4.61 10.33 -18.15
CA ALA A 137 3.74 9.92 -19.24
C ALA A 137 4.23 10.52 -20.56
N PRO A 138 4.36 9.71 -21.63
CA PRO A 138 4.63 10.23 -22.97
C PRO A 138 3.57 11.26 -23.38
N ASN A 139 4.00 12.30 -24.09
CA ASN A 139 3.12 13.36 -24.62
C ASN A 139 2.25 14.08 -23.57
N ASN A 140 2.63 14.03 -22.27
CA ASN A 140 1.81 14.53 -21.16
C ASN A 140 0.36 13.99 -21.20
N ASN A 141 0.23 12.68 -21.40
CA ASN A 141 -1.08 12.01 -21.37
C ASN A 141 -1.02 10.78 -20.47
N VAL A 142 -1.11 11.00 -19.15
CA VAL A 142 -1.07 9.92 -18.16
C VAL A 142 -2.28 9.00 -18.26
N LYS A 143 -3.40 9.49 -18.79
CA LYS A 143 -4.63 8.70 -18.99
C LYS A 143 -4.46 7.57 -20.01
N ALA A 144 -3.60 7.77 -21.01
CA ALA A 144 -3.25 6.75 -22.00
C ALA A 144 -2.03 5.90 -21.59
N TYR A 145 -1.36 6.23 -20.50
CA TYR A 145 -0.10 5.61 -20.09
C TYR A 145 -0.33 4.43 -19.13
N ARG A 146 0.47 3.36 -19.21
CA ARG A 146 0.38 2.19 -18.31
C ARG A 146 1.70 1.88 -17.60
N GLY A 147 2.68 2.79 -17.64
CA GLY A 147 3.91 2.65 -16.87
C GLY A 147 5.06 1.95 -17.61
N GLU A 148 4.99 1.85 -18.94
CA GLU A 148 5.98 1.19 -19.80
C GLU A 148 7.33 1.94 -19.88
N GLY A 149 7.33 3.23 -19.54
CA GLY A 149 8.49 4.11 -19.50
C GLY A 149 9.38 3.88 -18.29
N ASP A 150 10.35 4.77 -18.11
CA ASP A 150 11.31 4.65 -17.02
C ASP A 150 10.74 5.19 -15.72
N TRP A 151 11.11 4.55 -14.61
CA TRP A 151 10.73 4.95 -13.26
C TRP A 151 11.94 5.45 -12.50
N PHE A 152 11.79 6.50 -11.71
CA PHE A 152 12.83 6.95 -10.79
C PHE A 152 12.28 7.12 -9.38
N LYS A 153 13.07 6.68 -8.39
CA LYS A 153 12.68 6.75 -6.99
C LYS A 153 12.81 8.18 -6.49
N ILE A 154 11.79 8.68 -5.81
CA ILE A 154 11.79 10.01 -5.17
C ILE A 154 11.78 9.93 -3.64
N ALA A 155 11.35 8.80 -3.08
CA ALA A 155 11.32 8.59 -1.63
C ALA A 155 11.59 7.14 -1.27
N TYR A 156 12.22 6.93 -0.12
CA TYR A 156 12.46 5.63 0.46
C TYR A 156 12.39 5.72 1.98
N ALA A 157 11.49 4.97 2.59
CA ALA A 157 11.48 4.67 4.01
C ALA A 157 12.08 3.26 4.17
N GLY A 158 13.30 3.21 4.68
CA GLY A 158 14.11 2.00 4.80
C GLY A 158 14.31 1.57 6.25
N PRO A 159 15.32 0.72 6.53
CA PRO A 159 15.68 0.40 7.91
C PRO A 159 16.16 1.67 8.64
N LEU A 160 15.61 1.91 9.83
CA LEU A 160 16.10 2.91 10.78
C LEU A 160 17.34 2.39 11.52
N ASN A 161 17.33 1.10 11.86
CA ASN A 161 18.43 0.32 12.42
C ASN A 161 18.20 -1.16 12.08
N ASP A 162 19.10 -2.03 12.55
CA ASP A 162 19.09 -3.48 12.26
C ASP A 162 17.79 -4.20 12.64
N THR A 163 16.95 -3.62 13.50
CA THR A 163 15.72 -4.26 13.98
C THR A 163 14.45 -3.42 13.76
N THR A 164 14.55 -2.23 13.18
CA THR A 164 13.45 -1.26 13.11
C THR A 164 13.41 -0.57 11.76
N TRP A 165 12.22 -0.43 11.16
CA TRP A 165 12.00 0.33 9.93
C TRP A 165 11.64 1.80 10.25
N SER A 166 12.05 2.75 9.40
CA SER A 166 11.85 4.18 9.65
C SER A 166 10.40 4.63 9.61
N ASN A 167 9.58 3.95 8.81
CA ASN A 167 8.11 4.13 8.72
C ASN A 167 7.35 3.23 9.71
N TYR A 168 8.06 2.46 10.53
CA TYR A 168 7.46 1.63 11.54
C TYR A 168 7.72 2.29 12.90
N GLN A 169 6.78 3.13 13.34
CA GLN A 169 6.76 3.52 14.75
C GLN A 169 6.59 2.22 15.55
N GLN A 170 7.65 1.84 16.29
CA GLN A 170 7.58 0.74 17.24
C GLN A 170 6.30 0.94 18.05
N ARG A 171 5.40 -0.04 17.95
CA ARG A 171 4.09 -0.03 18.60
C ARG A 171 4.32 0.11 20.10
N LEU A 172 4.36 1.35 20.60
CA LEU A 172 4.54 1.62 22.03
C LEU A 172 3.42 0.91 22.82
N ASN A 173 2.25 0.79 22.20
CA ASN A 173 1.17 -0.09 22.63
C ASN A 173 0.47 -0.74 21.41
N PRO A 174 0.53 -2.08 21.24
CA PRO A 174 -0.16 -2.78 20.16
C PRO A 174 -1.69 -2.78 20.28
N TYR A 175 -2.23 -2.25 21.38
CA TYR A 175 -3.66 -2.09 21.62
C TYR A 175 -4.15 -0.64 21.51
N ASP A 176 -3.24 0.33 21.30
CA ASP A 176 -3.60 1.74 21.10
C ASP A 176 -3.37 2.16 19.64
N TYR A 177 -4.40 1.93 18.83
CA TYR A 177 -4.41 2.22 17.40
C TYR A 177 -4.32 3.71 17.07
N SER A 178 -4.56 4.62 18.03
CA SER A 178 -4.46 6.07 17.80
C SER A 178 -3.03 6.54 17.56
N THR A 179 -2.06 5.70 17.93
CA THR A 179 -0.62 5.97 17.77
C THR A 179 -0.04 5.40 16.48
N TRP A 180 -0.86 4.76 15.65
CA TRP A 180 -0.38 4.03 14.49
C TRP A 180 -0.25 4.94 13.28
N GLN A 181 0.84 4.77 12.54
CA GLN A 181 1.10 5.56 11.35
C GLN A 181 0.27 5.05 10.17
N ASP A 182 -0.64 5.89 9.70
CA ASP A 182 -1.56 5.65 8.57
C ASP A 182 -1.15 6.39 7.30
N THR A 183 -0.13 7.25 7.41
CA THR A 183 0.33 8.18 6.38
C THR A 183 1.83 8.08 6.16
N LEU A 184 2.26 8.12 4.89
CA LEU A 184 3.67 8.23 4.52
C LEU A 184 3.87 9.48 3.65
N ASN A 185 4.57 10.47 4.21
CA ASN A 185 4.83 11.75 3.56
C ASN A 185 6.29 11.85 3.08
N PHE A 186 6.48 12.58 1.99
CA PHE A 186 7.77 12.80 1.35
C PHE A 186 7.74 14.09 0.52
N THR A 187 8.90 14.65 0.22
CA THR A 187 9.02 15.86 -0.60
C THR A 187 9.36 15.50 -2.03
N ILE A 188 8.61 16.02 -3.01
CA ILE A 188 8.98 15.87 -4.42
C ILE A 188 10.30 16.60 -4.66
N PRO A 189 11.30 16.00 -5.32
CA PRO A 189 12.53 16.70 -5.66
C PRO A 189 12.26 18.00 -6.44
N LYS A 190 12.82 19.12 -6.00
CA LYS A 190 12.59 20.46 -6.60
C LYS A 190 12.90 20.55 -8.09
N ARG A 191 13.79 19.67 -8.58
CA ARG A 191 14.22 19.59 -9.99
C ARG A 191 13.49 18.52 -10.80
N THR A 192 12.40 17.97 -10.28
CA THR A 192 11.59 17.01 -11.05
C THR A 192 11.06 17.71 -12.30
N PRO A 193 11.27 17.16 -13.52
CA PRO A 193 10.79 17.79 -14.74
C PRO A 193 9.26 17.97 -14.73
N PRO A 194 8.72 19.09 -15.25
CA PRO A 194 7.28 19.30 -15.24
C PRO A 194 6.55 18.39 -16.25
N GLY A 195 5.31 18.02 -15.96
CA GLY A 195 4.41 17.24 -16.83
C GLY A 195 3.61 16.18 -16.07
N GLU A 196 2.91 15.32 -16.80
CA GLU A 196 2.08 14.29 -16.18
C GLU A 196 2.86 13.01 -15.87
N TYR A 197 2.58 12.40 -14.70
CA TYR A 197 3.26 11.21 -14.18
C TYR A 197 2.28 10.23 -13.57
N LEU A 198 2.65 8.95 -13.63
CA LEU A 198 2.23 8.00 -12.60
C LEU A 198 3.14 8.17 -11.39
N MET A 199 2.56 8.35 -10.20
CA MET A 199 3.26 8.35 -8.92
C MET A 199 2.94 7.05 -8.19
N ARG A 200 3.89 6.11 -8.19
CA ARG A 200 3.74 4.77 -7.62
C ARG A 200 4.17 4.77 -6.17
N PHE A 201 3.25 4.47 -5.27
CA PHE A 201 3.51 4.08 -3.89
C PHE A 201 3.68 2.57 -3.80
N GLU A 202 4.64 2.14 -3.00
CA GLU A 202 4.87 0.74 -2.69
C GLU A 202 5.19 0.57 -1.22
N TYR A 203 4.54 -0.42 -0.60
CA TYR A 203 4.84 -0.93 0.72
C TYR A 203 5.13 -2.43 0.62
N LEU A 204 6.27 -2.86 1.15
CA LEU A 204 6.70 -4.25 1.16
C LEU A 204 6.74 -4.76 2.59
N TYR A 205 6.05 -5.85 2.88
CA TYR A 205 6.37 -6.71 4.02
C TYR A 205 7.27 -7.86 3.54
N PRO A 206 8.57 -7.86 3.90
CA PRO A 206 9.47 -8.92 3.49
C PRO A 206 9.20 -10.22 4.27
N ASN A 207 9.37 -11.35 3.59
CA ASN A 207 9.30 -12.68 4.20
C ASN A 207 10.47 -13.55 3.72
N SER A 208 11.06 -14.32 4.63
CA SER A 208 12.16 -15.24 4.32
C SER A 208 11.72 -16.40 3.43
N HIS A 209 10.41 -16.69 3.39
CA HIS A 209 9.82 -17.70 2.51
C HIS A 209 9.35 -17.03 1.22
N ILE A 210 9.91 -17.51 0.11
CA ILE A 210 9.46 -17.14 -1.23
C ILE A 210 7.95 -17.46 -1.38
N GLY A 211 7.19 -16.52 -1.91
CA GLY A 211 5.74 -16.59 -2.08
C GLY A 211 4.93 -15.98 -0.93
N TYR A 212 5.58 -15.52 0.15
CA TYR A 212 4.92 -14.95 1.33
C TYR A 212 5.21 -13.47 1.56
N SER A 213 6.05 -12.84 0.72
CA SER A 213 6.27 -11.40 0.84
C SER A 213 5.05 -10.65 0.33
N GLN A 214 4.59 -9.66 1.07
CA GLN A 214 3.35 -8.93 0.76
C GLN A 214 3.67 -7.55 0.19
N TRP A 215 3.04 -7.21 -0.92
CA TRP A 215 3.26 -5.97 -1.66
C TRP A 215 1.96 -5.21 -1.83
N ASN A 216 1.88 -4.02 -1.23
CA ASN A 216 0.77 -3.09 -1.41
C ASN A 216 1.22 -1.96 -2.32
N ILE A 217 0.64 -1.89 -3.51
CA ILE A 217 1.06 -0.98 -4.59
C ILE A 217 -0.16 -0.24 -5.10
N ASN A 218 -0.07 1.09 -5.16
CA ASN A 218 -1.07 1.95 -5.77
C ASN A 218 -0.36 3.07 -6.56
N CYS A 219 -1.00 3.59 -7.60
CA CYS A 219 -0.50 4.74 -8.35
C CYS A 219 -1.46 5.92 -8.26
N ALA A 220 -0.94 7.10 -7.98
CA ALA A 220 -1.64 8.36 -8.20
C ALA A 220 -1.35 8.93 -9.60
N LEU A 221 -2.31 9.69 -10.14
CA LEU A 221 -2.12 10.48 -11.35
C LEU A 221 -1.78 11.91 -10.93
N VAL A 222 -0.61 12.40 -11.31
CA VAL A 222 -0.15 13.74 -10.94
C VAL A 222 0.34 14.52 -12.14
N ASN A 223 0.12 15.83 -12.15
CA ASN A 223 0.76 16.78 -13.04
C ASN A 223 1.75 17.60 -12.21
N ILE A 224 3.04 17.37 -12.43
CA ILE A 224 4.10 18.06 -11.70
C ILE A 224 4.40 19.39 -12.38
N MET A 225 4.37 20.47 -11.62
CA MET A 225 4.69 21.82 -12.05
C MET A 225 5.99 22.30 -11.43
N GLY A 226 6.71 23.20 -12.10
CA GLY A 226 7.93 23.80 -11.55
C GLY A 226 9.01 24.05 -12.62
N PRO A 227 10.18 24.54 -12.21
CA PRO A 227 11.25 24.92 -13.14
C PRO A 227 11.91 23.70 -13.83
N GLY A 228 11.70 22.50 -13.29
CA GLY A 228 12.30 21.28 -13.82
C GLY A 228 13.81 21.16 -13.57
N GLY A 229 14.41 20.19 -14.25
CA GLY A 229 15.83 19.89 -14.20
C GLY A 229 16.16 18.69 -15.07
N SER A 230 17.39 18.20 -14.96
CA SER A 230 17.83 17.02 -15.70
C SER A 230 17.15 15.75 -15.18
N GLU A 231 16.85 14.83 -16.10
CA GLU A 231 16.39 13.49 -15.74
C GLU A 231 17.46 12.72 -14.95
N PRO A 232 17.06 11.79 -14.09
CA PRO A 232 17.99 10.91 -13.39
C PRO A 232 18.88 10.14 -14.37
N PRO A 233 20.14 9.81 -14.01
CA PRO A 233 21.00 9.01 -14.86
C PRO A 233 20.37 7.63 -15.09
N ALA A 234 20.64 7.01 -16.24
CA ALA A 234 20.08 5.70 -16.62
C ALA A 234 20.32 4.61 -15.54
N SER A 235 21.42 4.68 -14.80
CA SER A 235 21.74 3.76 -13.69
C SER A 235 20.80 3.88 -12.48
N ALA A 236 19.98 4.93 -12.40
CA ALA A 236 19.00 5.17 -11.35
C ALA A 236 17.56 4.91 -11.82
N LEU A 237 17.38 4.43 -13.06
CA LEU A 237 16.09 4.13 -13.65
C LEU A 237 15.68 2.68 -13.40
N ALA A 238 14.38 2.48 -13.24
CA ALA A 238 13.74 1.22 -12.94
C ALA A 238 12.63 0.91 -13.94
N LYS A 239 12.26 -0.37 -14.01
CA LYS A 239 11.11 -0.92 -14.74
C LYS A 239 10.21 -1.74 -13.83
N PHE A 240 8.90 -1.61 -13.98
CA PHE A 240 7.93 -2.42 -13.26
C PHE A 240 6.95 -3.04 -14.24
N PRO A 241 6.95 -4.39 -14.40
CA PRO A 241 7.86 -5.36 -13.80
C PRO A 241 9.30 -5.26 -14.35
N GLY A 242 10.26 -5.90 -13.68
CA GLY A 242 11.64 -6.07 -14.16
C GLY A 242 12.75 -5.61 -13.20
N THR A 243 12.46 -4.68 -12.29
CA THR A 243 13.43 -4.22 -11.27
C THR A 243 13.60 -5.21 -10.12
N TYR A 244 12.52 -5.91 -9.77
CA TYR A 244 12.50 -6.86 -8.65
C TYR A 244 12.46 -8.29 -9.15
N ASN A 245 13.21 -9.12 -8.46
CA ASN A 245 13.20 -10.56 -8.61
C ASN A 245 12.49 -11.18 -7.41
N ARG A 246 11.99 -12.40 -7.57
CA ARG A 246 11.21 -13.09 -6.53
C ARG A 246 12.01 -13.25 -5.23
N GLU A 247 13.32 -13.44 -5.33
CA GLU A 247 14.20 -13.69 -4.20
C GLU A 247 14.62 -12.42 -3.45
N ASP A 248 14.36 -11.23 -3.97
CA ASP A 248 14.90 -10.00 -3.37
C ASP A 248 14.27 -9.68 -2.02
N ALA A 249 12.97 -9.92 -1.86
CA ALA A 249 12.28 -9.68 -0.59
C ALA A 249 12.76 -10.61 0.53
N SER A 250 13.13 -11.86 0.22
CA SER A 250 13.69 -12.79 1.20
C SER A 250 15.08 -12.40 1.73
N LYS A 251 15.77 -11.47 1.07
CA LYS A 251 17.07 -10.95 1.54
C LYS A 251 16.93 -9.80 2.55
N LEU A 252 15.70 -9.33 2.79
CA LEU A 252 15.39 -8.21 3.69
C LEU A 252 14.90 -8.67 5.07
N THR A 253 14.92 -9.97 5.35
CA THR A 253 14.48 -10.57 6.62
C THR A 253 15.63 -11.06 7.48
#